data_AF-A0A838XRE6-F1
#
_entry.id   AF-A0A838XRE6-F1
#
_cell.length_a   1.000
_cell.length_b   1.000
_cell.length_c   1.000
_cell.angle_alpha   90.00
_cell.angle_beta   90.00
_cell.angle_gamma   90.00
#
_symmetry.space_group_name_H-M   'P 1'
#
loop_
_entity.id
_entity.type
_entity.pdbx_description
1 polymer ?
#
loop_
_entity_poly.entity_id
_entity_poly.type
_entity_poly.pdbx_seq_one_letter_code
_entity_poly.pdbx_strand_id
1 'polypeptide(L)'
;MSKQQAKKAQPEPASTAVVSAEPAPPLFGGDLAAWAAFRATRAAVRGWIGEDADPAEPCRLADQAVCMAEYLRRAPGASDEAVVTHLSMRGQARGGDELLRFKVRVFRAVLAIADQQVATEADPLPTDADRAADAPPSDPRHLALKVVREPLGLTDTAKGR
;
A
#
# COMPACT_ATOMS: atom_id res chain seq x y z
N MET A 1 -27.74 -25.17 41.81
CA MET A 1 -26.41 -24.53 41.67
C MET A 1 -25.85 -24.90 40.31
N SER A 2 -25.89 -23.99 39.33
CA SER A 2 -25.33 -24.21 37.99
C SER A 2 -24.39 -23.07 37.63
N LYS A 3 -23.11 -23.41 37.38
CA LYS A 3 -22.06 -22.49 36.95
C LYS A 3 -22.13 -22.35 35.42
N GLN A 4 -22.42 -21.16 34.90
CA GLN A 4 -22.17 -20.82 33.50
C GLN A 4 -20.75 -20.26 33.37
N GLN A 5 -19.89 -20.99 32.67
CA GLN A 5 -18.56 -20.52 32.28
C GLN A 5 -18.67 -19.67 31.01
N ALA A 6 -18.21 -18.42 31.11
CA ALA A 6 -18.04 -17.52 29.97
C ALA A 6 -16.84 -17.96 29.13
N LYS A 7 -17.10 -18.42 27.90
CA LYS A 7 -16.07 -18.72 26.91
C LYS A 7 -15.62 -17.40 26.27
N LYS A 8 -14.48 -16.88 26.72
CA LYS A 8 -13.77 -15.72 26.15
C LYS A 8 -13.43 -16.03 24.68
N ALA A 9 -14.01 -15.28 23.75
CA ALA A 9 -13.62 -15.32 22.35
C ALA A 9 -12.29 -14.57 22.19
N GLN A 10 -11.28 -15.30 21.69
CA GLN A 10 -9.96 -14.79 21.38
C GLN A 10 -10.02 -14.14 19.99
N PRO A 11 -9.55 -12.90 19.79
CA PRO A 11 -9.54 -12.29 18.46
C PRO A 11 -8.47 -12.97 17.61
N GLU A 12 -8.90 -13.60 16.51
CA GLU A 12 -7.99 -14.12 15.48
C GLU A 12 -7.23 -12.94 14.84
N PRO A 13 -5.92 -13.09 14.59
CA PRO A 13 -5.17 -12.08 13.85
C PRO A 13 -5.73 -12.03 12.43
N ALA A 14 -6.19 -10.83 12.03
CA ALA A 14 -6.64 -10.55 10.69
C ALA A 14 -5.58 -11.02 9.69
N SER A 15 -5.90 -12.07 8.95
CA SER A 15 -5.12 -12.54 7.81
C SER A 15 -4.99 -11.38 6.84
N THR A 16 -3.78 -10.83 6.73
CA THR A 16 -3.39 -9.93 5.65
C THR A 16 -3.51 -10.72 4.35
N ALA A 17 -4.71 -10.69 3.78
CA ALA A 17 -4.96 -11.22 2.45
C ALA A 17 -3.99 -10.51 1.51
N VAL A 18 -3.06 -11.28 0.96
CA VAL A 18 -2.19 -10.86 -0.12
C VAL A 18 -3.13 -10.54 -1.28
N VAL A 19 -3.42 -9.25 -1.47
CA VAL A 19 -4.20 -8.76 -2.60
C VAL A 19 -3.32 -8.98 -3.82
N SER A 20 -3.54 -10.09 -4.53
CA SER A 20 -2.93 -10.31 -5.83
C SER A 20 -3.16 -9.05 -6.67
N ALA A 21 -2.07 -8.43 -7.10
CA ALA A 21 -2.08 -7.24 -7.93
C ALA A 21 -2.66 -7.61 -9.30
N GLU A 22 -3.99 -7.50 -9.43
CA GLU A 22 -4.67 -7.58 -10.71
C GLU A 22 -4.04 -6.55 -11.66
N PRO A 23 -3.61 -6.95 -12.87
CA PRO A 23 -2.95 -6.04 -13.81
C PRO A 23 -3.89 -4.88 -14.16
N ALA A 24 -3.32 -3.68 -14.33
CA ALA A 24 -4.09 -2.51 -14.73
C ALA A 24 -4.78 -2.79 -16.09
N PRO A 25 -6.07 -2.42 -16.24
CA PRO A 25 -6.77 -2.60 -17.49
C PRO A 25 -6.13 -1.76 -18.62
N PRO A 26 -6.34 -2.13 -19.90
CA PRO A 26 -5.74 -1.44 -21.05
C PRO A 26 -5.99 0.07 -21.10
N LEU A 27 -7.13 0.52 -20.56
CA LEU A 27 -7.49 1.94 -20.47
C LEU A 27 -6.48 2.78 -19.67
N PHE A 28 -5.74 2.18 -18.74
CA PHE A 28 -4.70 2.85 -17.96
C PHE A 28 -3.30 2.66 -18.57
N GLY A 29 -3.18 2.02 -19.74
CA GLY A 29 -1.87 1.84 -20.40
C GLY A 29 -0.84 1.07 -19.57
N GLY A 30 -1.29 0.22 -18.62
CA GLY A 30 -0.41 -0.48 -17.68
C GLY A 30 -0.02 0.32 -16.42
N ASP A 31 -0.56 1.53 -16.25
CA ASP A 31 -0.31 2.39 -15.08
C ASP A 31 -1.03 1.85 -13.83
N LEU A 32 -0.28 1.09 -13.02
CA LEU A 32 -0.77 0.48 -11.79
C LEU A 32 -1.17 1.53 -10.73
N ALA A 33 -0.50 2.69 -10.70
CA ALA A 33 -0.78 3.73 -9.72
C ALA A 33 -2.09 4.47 -10.05
N ALA A 34 -2.29 4.84 -11.32
CA ALA A 34 -3.56 5.42 -11.76
C ALA A 34 -4.72 4.42 -11.61
N TRP A 35 -4.49 3.13 -11.87
CA TRP A 35 -5.47 2.08 -11.64
C TRP A 35 -5.86 1.93 -10.17
N ALA A 36 -4.87 1.92 -9.26
CA ALA A 36 -5.11 1.87 -7.82
C ALA A 36 -5.91 3.10 -7.34
N ALA A 37 -5.55 4.30 -7.80
CA ALA A 37 -6.25 5.53 -7.49
C ALA A 37 -7.70 5.53 -8.01
N PHE A 38 -7.94 5.02 -9.21
CA PHE A 38 -9.29 4.84 -9.75
C PHE A 38 -10.13 3.90 -8.88
N ARG A 39 -9.62 2.71 -8.54
CA ARG A 39 -10.36 1.73 -7.72
C ARG A 39 -10.72 2.29 -6.34
N ALA A 40 -9.76 2.94 -5.68
CA ALA A 40 -9.99 3.57 -4.38
C ALA A 40 -11.03 4.70 -4.47
N THR A 41 -10.93 5.54 -5.50
CA THR A 41 -11.89 6.63 -5.73
C THR A 41 -13.28 6.09 -6.01
N ARG A 42 -13.40 5.05 -6.84
CA ARG A 42 -14.69 4.38 -7.12
C ARG A 42 -15.30 3.78 -5.85
N ALA A 43 -14.50 3.10 -5.03
CA ALA A 43 -14.96 2.54 -3.75
C ALA A 43 -15.45 3.64 -2.78
N ALA A 44 -14.71 4.75 -2.68
CA ALA A 44 -15.08 5.88 -1.83
C ALA A 44 -16.36 6.58 -2.30
N VAL A 45 -16.56 6.66 -3.62
CA VAL A 45 -17.72 7.32 -4.25
C VAL A 45 -18.96 6.43 -4.22
N ARG A 46 -18.84 5.11 -4.18
CA ARG A 46 -19.98 4.18 -4.02
C ARG A 46 -20.79 4.50 -2.75
N GLY A 47 -20.13 4.96 -1.68
CA GLY A 47 -20.79 5.41 -0.45
C GLY A 47 -21.54 6.74 -0.59
N TRP A 48 -21.30 7.51 -1.66
CA TRP A 48 -21.90 8.83 -1.91
C TRP A 48 -23.01 8.81 -2.96
N ILE A 49 -22.92 7.98 -3.99
CA ILE A 49 -23.88 7.96 -5.12
C ILE A 49 -25.02 6.93 -4.89
N GLY A 50 -24.90 6.07 -3.87
CA GLY A 50 -25.83 4.95 -3.67
C GLY A 50 -25.64 3.84 -4.70
N GLU A 51 -26.36 2.73 -4.57
CA GLU A 51 -26.20 1.57 -5.45
C GLU A 51 -26.75 1.76 -6.87
N ASP A 52 -27.43 2.87 -7.16
CA ASP A 52 -28.07 3.20 -8.45
C ASP A 52 -27.14 3.88 -9.48
N ALA A 53 -25.84 3.60 -9.41
CA ALA A 53 -24.88 4.08 -10.39
C ALA A 53 -25.15 3.50 -11.79
N ASP A 54 -25.15 4.37 -12.81
CA ASP A 54 -25.39 4.01 -14.22
C ASP A 54 -24.37 2.94 -14.67
N PRO A 55 -24.78 1.81 -15.27
CA PRO A 55 -23.85 0.79 -15.76
C PRO A 55 -22.87 1.29 -16.84
N ALA A 56 -23.13 2.42 -17.51
CA ALA A 56 -22.20 3.09 -18.42
C ALA A 56 -21.20 4.05 -17.71
N GLU A 57 -21.40 4.31 -16.42
CA GLU A 57 -20.55 5.16 -15.58
C GLU A 57 -19.09 4.68 -15.44
N PRO A 58 -18.76 3.36 -15.38
CA PRO A 58 -17.39 2.90 -15.13
C PRO A 58 -16.38 3.36 -16.18
N CYS A 59 -16.73 3.32 -17.47
CA CYS A 59 -15.85 3.76 -18.54
C CYS A 59 -15.59 5.27 -18.50
N ARG A 60 -16.64 6.06 -18.24
CA ARG A 60 -16.54 7.52 -18.14
C ARG A 60 -15.74 7.97 -16.91
N LEU A 61 -15.88 7.24 -15.79
CA LEU A 61 -15.05 7.46 -14.60
C LEU A 61 -13.59 7.06 -14.82
N ALA A 62 -13.33 6.05 -15.66
CA ALA A 62 -11.97 5.66 -16.02
C ALA A 62 -11.29 6.77 -16.85
N ASP A 63 -11.97 7.34 -17.86
CA ASP A 63 -11.45 8.47 -18.63
C ASP A 63 -11.19 9.70 -17.74
N GLN A 64 -12.10 9.96 -16.80
CA GLN A 64 -11.93 11.00 -15.79
C GLN A 64 -10.66 10.76 -14.94
N ALA A 65 -10.43 9.51 -14.51
CA ALA A 65 -9.26 9.12 -13.72
C ALA A 65 -7.95 9.26 -14.50
N VAL A 66 -7.92 8.85 -15.78
CA VAL A 66 -6.75 9.04 -16.65
C VAL A 66 -6.44 10.54 -16.78
N CYS A 67 -7.45 11.37 -17.03
CA CYS A 67 -7.27 12.83 -17.12
C CYS A 67 -6.76 13.45 -15.81
N MET A 68 -7.26 13.00 -14.65
CA MET A 68 -6.74 13.43 -13.35
C MET A 68 -5.29 13.02 -13.14
N ALA A 69 -4.92 11.78 -13.46
CA ALA A 69 -3.56 11.27 -13.31
C ALA A 69 -2.57 12.06 -14.17
N GLU A 70 -2.89 12.28 -15.45
CA GLU A 70 -2.05 13.08 -16.35
C GLU A 70 -1.84 14.50 -15.82
N TYR A 71 -2.91 15.14 -15.35
CA TYR A 71 -2.85 16.51 -14.86
C TYR A 71 -2.06 16.62 -13.55
N LEU A 72 -2.35 15.74 -12.59
CA LEU A 72 -1.69 15.75 -11.27
C LEU A 72 -0.20 15.40 -11.36
N ARG A 73 0.23 14.58 -12.32
CA ARG A 73 1.67 14.35 -12.53
C ARG A 73 2.38 15.56 -13.13
N ARG A 74 1.72 16.33 -13.99
CA ARG A 74 2.27 17.59 -14.53
C ARG A 74 2.26 18.72 -13.52
N ALA A 75 1.28 18.73 -12.62
CA ALA A 75 1.11 19.75 -11.59
C ALA A 75 0.73 19.14 -10.24
N PRO A 76 1.68 18.53 -9.50
CA PRO A 76 1.37 17.85 -8.23
C PRO A 76 0.80 18.77 -7.15
N GLY A 77 1.19 20.05 -7.19
CA GLY A 77 0.70 21.10 -6.28
C GLY A 77 -0.56 21.82 -6.74
N ALA A 78 -1.22 21.37 -7.81
CA ALA A 78 -2.46 22.00 -8.29
C ALA A 78 -3.55 21.94 -7.22
N SER A 79 -4.28 23.04 -7.03
CA SER A 79 -5.45 23.08 -6.14
C SER A 79 -6.55 22.14 -6.64
N ASP A 80 -7.43 21.68 -5.73
CA ASP A 80 -8.56 20.84 -6.11
C ASP A 80 -9.45 21.53 -7.15
N GLU A 81 -9.63 22.83 -7.00
CA GLU A 81 -10.37 23.68 -7.95
C GLU A 81 -9.72 23.67 -9.33
N ALA A 82 -8.39 23.79 -9.42
CA ALA A 82 -7.69 23.76 -10.70
C ALA A 82 -7.86 22.42 -11.43
N VAL A 83 -7.83 21.30 -10.69
CA VAL A 83 -8.09 19.97 -11.25
C VAL A 83 -9.53 19.86 -11.72
N VAL A 84 -10.50 20.31 -10.92
CA VAL A 84 -11.93 20.32 -11.31
C VAL A 84 -12.16 21.18 -12.55
N THR A 85 -11.59 22.39 -12.61
CA THR A 85 -11.66 23.25 -13.80
C THR A 85 -11.04 22.57 -15.02
N HIS A 86 -9.91 21.88 -14.86
CA HIS A 86 -9.30 21.11 -15.96
C HIS A 86 -10.25 20.02 -16.48
N LEU A 87 -10.85 19.23 -15.58
CA LEU A 87 -11.81 18.21 -15.94
C LEU A 87 -13.03 18.79 -16.66
N SER A 88 -13.53 19.95 -16.20
CA SER A 88 -14.65 20.65 -16.84
C SER A 88 -14.29 21.11 -18.26
N MET A 89 -13.12 21.73 -18.43
CA MET A 89 -12.63 22.15 -19.76
C MET A 89 -12.45 20.99 -20.73
N ARG A 90 -12.09 19.81 -20.22
CA ARG A 90 -11.95 18.57 -21.02
C ARG A 90 -13.27 17.85 -21.28
N GLY A 91 -14.39 18.36 -20.75
CA GLY A 91 -15.69 17.69 -20.83
C GLY A 91 -15.77 16.41 -20.00
N GLN A 92 -14.84 16.22 -19.04
CA GLN A 92 -14.70 15.04 -18.17
C GLN A 92 -15.23 15.25 -16.75
N ALA A 93 -15.72 16.45 -16.42
CA ALA A 93 -16.38 16.69 -15.14
C ALA A 93 -17.68 15.88 -15.04
N ARG A 94 -17.76 14.99 -14.05
CA ARG A 94 -18.92 14.12 -13.76
C ARG A 94 -19.26 14.14 -12.28
N GLY A 95 -20.47 14.60 -11.98
CA GLY A 95 -20.96 14.87 -10.63
C GLY A 95 -20.95 16.37 -10.31
N GLY A 96 -21.55 16.74 -9.18
CA GLY A 96 -21.47 18.12 -8.68
C GLY A 96 -20.06 18.48 -8.20
N ASP A 97 -19.77 19.78 -8.10
CA ASP A 97 -18.44 20.30 -7.73
C ASP A 97 -17.90 19.72 -6.42
N GLU A 98 -18.76 19.50 -5.42
CA GLU A 98 -18.36 18.92 -4.15
C GLU A 98 -17.89 17.47 -4.29
N LEU A 99 -18.64 16.66 -5.04
CA LEU A 99 -18.27 15.29 -5.36
C LEU A 99 -16.98 15.25 -6.20
N LEU A 100 -16.80 16.19 -7.12
CA LEU A 100 -15.59 16.29 -7.93
C LEU A 100 -14.37 16.62 -7.06
N ARG A 101 -14.47 17.60 -6.15
CA ARG A 101 -13.39 17.91 -5.20
C ARG A 101 -13.09 16.73 -4.28
N PHE A 102 -14.12 16.00 -3.84
CA PHE A 102 -13.92 14.77 -3.08
C PHE A 102 -13.15 13.70 -3.88
N LYS A 103 -13.58 13.42 -5.12
CA LYS A 103 -12.88 12.52 -6.05
C LYS A 103 -11.42 12.92 -6.21
N VAL A 104 -11.13 14.20 -6.45
CA VAL A 104 -9.77 14.72 -6.63
C VAL A 104 -8.91 14.49 -5.39
N ARG A 105 -9.42 14.75 -4.18
CA ARG A 105 -8.67 14.56 -2.93
C ARG A 105 -8.30 13.09 -2.70
N VAL A 106 -9.27 12.20 -2.85
CA VAL A 106 -9.05 10.75 -2.70
C VAL A 106 -8.06 10.28 -3.77
N PHE A 107 -8.29 10.66 -5.02
CA PHE A 107 -7.47 10.25 -6.15
C PHE A 107 -6.02 10.73 -5.98
N ARG A 108 -5.80 12.00 -5.64
CA ARG A 108 -4.46 12.56 -5.40
C ARG A 108 -3.72 11.81 -4.29
N ALA A 109 -4.38 11.57 -3.17
CA ALA A 109 -3.77 10.89 -2.03
C ALA A 109 -3.31 9.46 -2.40
N VAL A 110 -4.18 8.71 -3.08
CA VAL A 110 -3.87 7.32 -3.45
C VAL A 110 -2.85 7.26 -4.58
N LEU A 111 -2.92 8.16 -5.56
CA LEU A 111 -1.94 8.25 -6.65
C LEU A 111 -0.54 8.49 -6.09
N ALA A 112 -0.38 9.41 -5.14
CA ALA A 112 0.92 9.68 -4.52
C ALA A 112 1.48 8.47 -3.74
N ILE A 113 0.64 7.77 -2.99
CA ILE A 113 1.04 6.55 -2.26
C ILE A 113 1.42 5.44 -3.24
N ALA A 114 0.62 5.23 -4.29
CA ALA A 114 0.85 4.17 -5.25
C ALA A 114 2.09 4.44 -6.11
N ASP A 115 2.32 5.68 -6.56
CA ASP A 115 3.55 6.07 -7.26
C ASP A 115 4.78 5.83 -6.37
N GLN A 116 4.69 6.12 -5.06
CA GLN A 116 5.78 5.84 -4.10
C GLN A 116 6.04 4.33 -3.91
N GLN A 117 4.99 3.51 -3.84
CA GLN A 117 5.10 2.06 -3.71
C GLN A 117 5.69 1.43 -4.98
N VAL A 118 5.23 1.83 -6.16
CA VAL A 118 5.78 1.37 -7.45
C VAL A 118 7.25 1.74 -7.56
N ALA A 119 7.64 2.95 -7.15
CA ALA A 119 9.05 3.35 -7.12
C ALA A 119 9.88 2.48 -6.15
N THR A 120 9.34 2.15 -4.98
CA THR A 120 10.02 1.32 -3.96
C THR A 120 10.18 -0.14 -4.41
N GLU A 121 9.20 -0.70 -5.11
CA GLU A 121 9.25 -2.05 -5.65
C GLU A 121 10.14 -2.15 -6.91
N ALA A 122 10.31 -1.05 -7.63
CA ALA A 122 11.20 -0.97 -8.79
C ALA A 122 12.68 -0.83 -8.40
N ASP A 123 12.99 -0.36 -7.19
CA ASP A 123 14.34 -0.38 -6.64
C ASP A 123 14.66 -1.81 -6.15
N PRO A 124 15.58 -2.54 -6.81
CA PRO A 124 15.98 -3.85 -6.31
C PRO A 124 16.63 -3.66 -4.95
N LEU A 125 16.10 -4.34 -3.93
CA LEU A 125 16.80 -4.46 -2.65
C LEU A 125 18.24 -4.89 -2.94
N PRO A 126 19.26 -4.18 -2.40
CA PRO A 126 20.64 -4.57 -2.63
C PRO A 126 20.80 -6.02 -2.20
N THR A 127 21.30 -6.83 -3.13
CA THR A 127 21.49 -8.25 -2.89
C THR A 127 22.54 -8.44 -1.79
N ASP A 128 22.53 -9.59 -1.12
CA ASP A 128 23.57 -9.88 -0.11
C ASP A 128 24.98 -9.81 -0.71
N ALA A 129 25.13 -9.97 -2.03
CA ALA A 129 26.37 -9.73 -2.76
C ALA A 129 26.78 -8.25 -2.78
N ASP A 130 25.84 -7.33 -3.00
CA ASP A 130 26.10 -5.88 -2.98
C ASP A 130 26.46 -5.41 -1.57
N ARG A 131 25.82 -5.98 -0.53
CA ARG A 131 26.16 -5.68 0.87
C ARG A 131 27.51 -6.25 1.30
N ALA A 132 27.92 -7.38 0.72
CA ALA A 132 29.23 -7.96 0.97
C ALA A 132 30.36 -7.17 0.30
N ALA A 133 30.08 -6.53 -0.85
CA ALA A 133 31.05 -5.68 -1.55
C ALA A 133 31.30 -4.34 -0.82
N ASP A 134 30.29 -3.81 -0.13
CA ASP A 134 30.39 -2.57 0.67
C ASP A 134 30.81 -2.82 2.14
N ALA A 135 31.03 -4.08 2.52
CA ALA A 135 31.51 -4.39 3.86
C ALA A 135 32.97 -3.90 4.01
N PRO A 136 33.28 -3.09 5.04
CA PRO A 136 34.67 -2.73 5.30
C PRO A 136 35.49 -4.01 5.52
N PRO A 137 36.75 -4.07 5.03
CA PRO A 137 37.58 -5.24 5.18
C PRO A 137 37.62 -5.63 6.66
N SER A 138 37.18 -6.84 6.95
CA SER A 138 37.12 -7.35 8.31
C SER A 138 38.55 -7.40 8.86
N ASP A 139 38.81 -6.59 9.90
CA ASP A 139 40.09 -6.63 10.60
C ASP A 139 40.24 -8.02 11.23
N PRO A 140 41.30 -8.78 10.87
CA PRO A 140 41.53 -10.13 11.41
C PRO A 140 41.64 -10.18 12.94
N ARG A 141 41.78 -9.04 13.62
CA ARG A 141 41.77 -8.94 15.09
C ARG A 141 40.38 -9.10 15.73
N HIS A 142 39.29 -8.97 14.96
CA HIS A 142 37.91 -9.11 15.48
C HIS A 142 37.38 -10.56 15.50
N LEU A 143 38.09 -11.51 14.90
CA LEU A 143 37.70 -12.94 14.89
C LEU A 143 38.15 -13.73 16.14
N ALA A 144 38.89 -13.10 17.06
CA ALA A 144 39.48 -13.78 18.22
C ALA A 144 38.54 -13.94 19.44
N LEU A 145 37.29 -13.46 19.40
CA LEU A 145 36.38 -13.48 20.54
C LEU A 145 35.08 -14.25 20.25
N LYS A 146 35.20 -15.55 19.94
CA LYS A 146 34.09 -16.51 20.06
C LYS A 146 34.57 -17.86 20.58
N VAL A 147 35.06 -17.88 21.82
CA VAL A 147 35.05 -19.09 22.66
C VAL A 147 34.80 -18.66 24.11
N VAL A 148 33.56 -18.30 24.44
CA VAL A 148 33.12 -18.33 25.84
C VAL A 148 32.42 -19.66 26.03
N ARG A 149 33.11 -20.51 26.79
CA ARG A 149 32.73 -21.86 27.22
C ARG A 149 31.29 -21.90 27.72
N GLU A 150 30.49 -22.81 27.17
CA GLU A 150 29.31 -23.33 27.86
C GLU A 150 29.74 -23.90 29.23
N PRO A 151 29.03 -23.60 30.33
CA PRO A 151 29.29 -24.27 31.59
C PRO A 151 28.71 -25.69 31.53
N LEU A 152 29.61 -26.69 31.51
CA LEU A 152 29.31 -28.09 31.76
C LEU A 152 28.60 -28.23 33.12
N GLY A 153 27.32 -28.58 33.09
CA GLY A 153 26.55 -28.96 34.27
C GLY A 153 27.03 -30.29 34.83
N LEU A 154 28.09 -30.26 35.63
CA LEU A 154 28.50 -31.35 36.51
C LEU A 154 27.74 -31.20 37.84
N THR A 155 26.63 -31.93 37.99
CA THR A 155 26.06 -32.19 39.31
C THR A 155 26.45 -33.60 39.73
N ASP A 156 27.44 -33.67 40.61
CA ASP A 156 27.78 -34.84 41.41
C ASP A 156 26.55 -35.34 42.20
N THR A 157 26.09 -36.54 41.88
CA THR A 157 25.23 -37.32 42.79
C THR A 157 26.10 -38.30 43.56
N ALA A 158 26.65 -37.85 44.68
CA ALA A 158 27.28 -38.75 45.64
C ALA A 158 27.00 -38.35 47.11
N LYS A 159 26.09 -39.15 47.70
CA LYS A 159 25.93 -39.57 49.10
C LYS A 159 25.33 -38.62 50.15
N GLY A 160 24.26 -39.14 50.78
CA GLY A 160 24.02 -38.90 52.20
C GLY A 160 22.65 -39.28 52.75
N ARG A 161 22.24 -40.56 52.70
CA ARG A 161 21.72 -41.36 53.85
C ARG A 161 21.31 -42.76 53.41
#